data_AF-A0A136WFQ8-F1
#
_entry.id   AF-A0A136WFQ8-F1
#
_cell.length_a   1.000
_cell.length_b   1.000
_cell.length_c   1.000
_cell.angle_alpha   90.00
_cell.angle_beta   90.00
_cell.angle_gamma   90.00
#
_symmetry.space_group_name_H-M   'P 1'
#
loop_
_entity.id
_entity.type
_entity.pdbx_description
1 polymer ?
#
loop_
_entity_poly.entity_id
_entity_poly.type
_entity_poly.pdbx_seq_one_letter_code
_entity_poly.pdbx_strand_id
1 'polypeptide(L)'
;MNNEIIVKQENELEVMTKEFLHLKNETANNMIRMGKILIKVKDSLPHGKFGEWLENEVDFSQRSANQFMKIAREFGSNSQAISNLESTKLYLLAELPADDRENFMNENDVKNISTREMKQKIKDYKKNSNGFWNIVDKIRDANKYNIPVDELKPFPNNTDYFPDMKRRNYIDFLESIEQYGVLNPILITRDNTIISGHQRVRACKDLGIETIPAFYFYSENKNNYSLNDLLLHEFFISNFHTRTSIFWLASAWDEFYFGDKEKSLEHMDKFVNEGAAIDKKFDDWMEGIRQKIDKLEAENNNLTKENDTKMSKSC
;
A
#
# COMPACT_ATOMS: atom_id res chain seq x y z
N MET A 1 -44.89 -37.14 13.46
CA MET A 1 -43.68 -37.80 13.98
C MET A 1 -42.39 -37.33 13.30
N ASN A 2 -42.17 -37.49 11.99
CA ASN A 2 -40.91 -37.02 11.36
C ASN A 2 -40.67 -35.50 11.50
N ASN A 3 -41.71 -34.68 11.30
CA ASN A 3 -41.57 -33.22 11.38
C ASN A 3 -41.31 -32.71 12.80
N GLU A 4 -41.86 -33.36 13.83
CA GLU A 4 -41.61 -33.01 15.24
C GLU A 4 -40.20 -33.42 15.69
N ILE A 5 -39.66 -34.52 15.17
CA ILE A 5 -38.29 -34.96 15.46
C ILE A 5 -37.27 -33.99 14.84
N ILE A 6 -37.51 -33.53 13.60
CA ILE A 6 -36.65 -32.55 12.91
C ILE A 6 -36.66 -31.21 13.65
N VAL A 7 -37.84 -30.67 13.99
CA VAL A 7 -37.96 -29.39 14.73
C VAL A 7 -37.31 -29.48 16.12
N LYS A 8 -37.40 -30.64 16.79
CA LYS A 8 -36.77 -30.85 18.10
C LYS A 8 -35.24 -30.94 18.00
N GLN A 9 -34.72 -31.59 16.96
CA GLN A 9 -33.27 -31.65 16.67
C GLN A 9 -32.70 -30.30 16.25
N GLU A 10 -33.41 -29.51 15.46
CA GLU A 10 -32.99 -28.14 15.08
C GLU A 10 -32.89 -27.22 16.32
N ASN A 11 -33.85 -27.34 17.24
CA ASN A 11 -33.87 -26.56 18.48
C ASN A 11 -32.73 -26.97 19.45
N GLU A 12 -32.40 -28.27 19.53
CA GLU A 12 -31.25 -28.76 20.30
C GLU A 12 -29.91 -28.27 19.71
N LEU A 13 -29.77 -28.29 18.38
CA LEU A 13 -28.56 -27.78 17.71
C LEU A 13 -28.35 -26.29 17.95
N GLU A 14 -29.43 -25.49 17.93
CA GLU A 14 -29.35 -24.06 18.22
C GLU A 14 -28.91 -23.78 19.67
N VAL A 15 -29.41 -24.55 20.64
CA VAL A 15 -29.00 -24.46 22.05
C VAL A 15 -27.53 -24.81 22.22
N MET A 16 -27.08 -25.95 21.67
CA MET A 16 -25.67 -26.37 21.72
C MET A 16 -24.74 -25.35 21.06
N THR A 17 -25.18 -24.72 19.97
CA THR A 17 -24.40 -23.68 19.28
C THR A 17 -24.25 -22.44 20.16
N LYS A 18 -25.32 -21.99 20.81
CA LYS A 18 -25.27 -20.84 21.74
C LYS A 18 -24.33 -21.11 22.92
N GLU A 19 -24.39 -22.31 23.49
CA GLU A 19 -23.51 -22.72 24.59
C GLU A 19 -22.04 -22.77 24.15
N PHE A 20 -21.74 -23.34 22.98
CA PHE A 20 -20.38 -23.38 22.44
C PHE A 20 -19.81 -21.96 22.22
N LEU A 21 -20.61 -21.05 21.64
CA LEU A 21 -20.20 -19.66 21.44
C LEU A 21 -19.98 -18.93 22.77
N HIS A 22 -20.80 -19.20 23.79
CA HIS A 22 -20.60 -18.65 25.13
C HIS A 22 -19.27 -19.11 25.74
N LEU A 23 -19.00 -20.43 25.74
CA LEU A 23 -17.74 -21.00 26.24
C LEU A 23 -16.52 -20.45 25.49
N LYS A 24 -16.64 -20.23 24.19
CA LYS A 24 -15.59 -19.61 23.37
C LYS A 24 -15.29 -18.18 23.82
N ASN A 25 -16.32 -17.37 24.09
CA ASN A 25 -16.16 -16.00 24.58
C ASN A 25 -15.57 -15.95 26.00
N GLU A 26 -16.01 -16.83 26.89
CA GLU A 26 -15.44 -16.95 28.25
C GLU A 26 -13.95 -17.31 28.20
N THR A 27 -13.57 -18.20 27.28
CA THR A 27 -12.17 -18.60 27.07
C THR A 27 -11.28 -17.39 26.75
N ALA A 28 -11.70 -16.52 25.82
CA ALA A 28 -10.95 -15.31 25.48
C ALA A 28 -10.79 -14.36 26.68
N ASN A 29 -11.86 -14.16 27.46
CA ASN A 29 -11.83 -13.34 28.67
C ASN A 29 -10.91 -13.93 29.75
N ASN A 30 -10.94 -15.26 29.93
CA ASN A 30 -10.09 -15.96 30.87
C ASN A 30 -8.61 -15.81 30.51
N MET A 31 -8.26 -15.88 29.22
CA MET A 31 -6.88 -15.64 28.77
C MET A 31 -6.37 -14.24 29.12
N ILE A 32 -7.21 -13.20 28.93
CA ILE A 32 -6.86 -11.83 29.32
C ILE A 32 -6.66 -11.75 30.84
N ARG A 33 -7.54 -12.37 31.64
CA ARG A 33 -7.43 -12.40 33.10
C ARG A 33 -6.15 -13.12 33.55
N MET A 34 -5.86 -14.28 32.98
CA MET A 34 -4.61 -15.02 33.22
C MET A 34 -3.40 -14.15 32.89
N GLY A 35 -3.39 -13.47 31.74
CA GLY A 35 -2.32 -12.54 31.39
C GLY A 35 -2.14 -11.40 32.41
N LYS A 36 -3.23 -10.81 32.92
CA LYS A 36 -3.18 -9.79 33.98
C LYS A 36 -2.61 -10.33 35.29
N ILE A 37 -2.96 -11.56 35.68
CA ILE A 37 -2.42 -12.23 36.87
C ILE A 37 -0.93 -12.50 36.68
N LEU A 38 -0.52 -13.05 35.53
CA LEU A 38 0.87 -13.34 35.20
C LEU A 38 1.75 -12.09 35.23
N ILE A 39 1.23 -10.94 34.76
CA ILE A 39 1.92 -9.65 34.89
C ILE A 39 2.13 -9.29 36.36
N LYS A 40 1.07 -9.32 37.18
CA LYS A 40 1.17 -8.99 38.62
C LYS A 40 2.13 -9.90 39.37
N VAL A 41 2.10 -11.20 39.10
CA VAL A 41 2.99 -12.18 39.73
C VAL A 41 4.43 -11.91 39.33
N LYS A 42 4.69 -11.70 38.04
CA LYS A 42 6.03 -11.37 37.54
C LYS A 42 6.60 -10.11 38.21
N ASP A 43 5.77 -9.08 38.39
CA ASP A 43 6.18 -7.82 39.01
C ASP A 43 6.39 -7.95 40.53
N SER A 44 5.79 -8.96 41.17
CA SER A 44 5.90 -9.22 42.61
C SER A 44 7.05 -10.16 42.98
N LEU A 45 7.63 -10.87 42.01
CA LEU A 45 8.70 -11.84 42.23
C LEU A 45 10.09 -11.22 41.96
N PRO A 46 11.13 -11.64 42.70
CA PRO A 46 12.51 -11.27 42.39
C PRO A 46 12.92 -11.70 40.97
N HIS A 47 13.89 -10.97 40.40
CA HIS A 47 14.47 -11.33 39.10
C HIS A 47 14.94 -12.80 39.08
N GLY A 48 14.58 -13.52 38.02
CA GLY A 48 14.91 -14.94 37.83
C GLY A 48 13.91 -15.94 38.42
N LYS A 49 13.06 -15.54 39.37
CA LYS A 49 12.12 -16.47 40.05
C LYS A 49 10.80 -16.71 39.30
N PHE A 50 10.48 -15.90 38.31
CA PHE A 50 9.24 -16.06 37.54
C PHE A 50 9.19 -17.38 36.76
N GLY A 51 10.31 -17.83 36.17
CA GLY A 51 10.35 -19.09 35.42
C GLY A 51 10.11 -20.31 36.32
N GLU A 52 10.76 -20.34 37.49
CA GLU A 52 10.56 -21.39 38.51
C GLU A 52 9.10 -21.45 38.97
N TRP A 53 8.47 -20.28 39.22
CA TRP A 53 7.07 -20.21 39.62
C TRP A 53 6.13 -20.75 38.53
N LEU A 54 6.40 -20.43 37.26
CA LEU A 54 5.59 -20.92 36.14
C LEU A 54 5.60 -22.44 36.04
N GLU A 55 6.77 -23.06 36.18
CA GLU A 55 6.94 -24.51 36.07
C GLU A 55 6.35 -25.24 37.28
N ASN A 56 6.63 -24.76 38.50
CA ASN A 56 6.29 -25.49 39.71
C ASN A 56 4.86 -25.26 40.21
N GLU A 57 4.30 -24.05 40.05
CA GLU A 57 3.04 -23.68 40.71
C GLU A 57 1.83 -23.75 39.78
N VAL A 58 2.02 -23.51 38.48
CA VAL A 58 0.91 -23.40 37.51
C VAL A 58 1.07 -24.27 36.27
N ASP A 59 2.19 -24.99 36.12
CA ASP A 59 2.50 -25.86 34.97
C ASP A 59 2.39 -25.12 33.62
N PHE A 60 3.02 -23.93 33.55
CA PHE A 60 3.06 -23.11 32.35
C PHE A 60 4.47 -23.03 31.77
N SER A 61 4.56 -23.14 30.44
CA SER A 61 5.76 -22.70 29.75
C SER A 61 5.91 -21.18 29.80
N GLN A 62 7.16 -20.71 29.87
CA GLN A 62 7.49 -19.28 29.76
C GLN A 62 6.90 -18.64 28.49
N ARG A 63 6.84 -19.41 27.39
CA ARG A 63 6.26 -18.99 26.10
C ARG A 63 4.76 -18.72 26.22
N SER A 64 4.00 -19.67 26.77
CA SER A 64 2.56 -19.55 26.95
C SER A 64 2.21 -18.39 27.88
N ALA A 65 2.97 -18.25 28.98
CA ALA A 65 2.80 -17.12 29.90
C ALA A 65 3.03 -15.77 29.20
N ASN A 66 4.13 -15.63 28.44
CA ASN A 66 4.42 -14.41 27.69
C ASN A 66 3.35 -14.09 26.65
N GLN A 67 2.79 -15.11 25.98
CA GLN A 67 1.69 -14.94 25.03
C GLN A 67 0.44 -14.35 25.72
N PHE A 68 0.01 -14.89 26.86
CA PHE A 68 -1.13 -14.35 27.59
C PHE A 68 -0.88 -12.96 28.15
N MET A 69 0.31 -12.70 28.68
CA MET A 69 0.70 -11.36 29.14
C MET A 69 0.66 -10.34 27.99
N LYS A 70 1.15 -10.71 26.80
CA LYS A 70 1.09 -9.86 25.61
C LYS A 70 -0.35 -9.55 25.22
N ILE A 71 -1.22 -10.56 25.14
CA ILE A 71 -2.65 -10.39 24.85
C ILE A 71 -3.30 -9.46 25.87
N ALA A 72 -3.01 -9.62 27.16
CA ALA A 72 -3.57 -8.79 28.22
C ALA A 72 -3.15 -7.32 28.14
N ARG A 73 -1.89 -7.03 27.75
CA ARG A 73 -1.41 -5.66 27.56
C ARG A 73 -2.05 -5.00 26.35
N GLU A 74 -2.14 -5.73 25.24
CA GLU A 74 -2.54 -5.19 23.94
C GLU A 74 -4.06 -5.08 23.77
N PHE A 75 -4.83 -5.97 24.39
CA PHE A 75 -6.28 -6.05 24.20
C PHE A 75 -7.09 -5.98 25.50
N GLY A 76 -6.44 -5.81 26.65
CA GLY A 76 -7.10 -5.85 27.96
C GLY A 76 -8.13 -4.74 28.21
N SER A 77 -8.11 -3.67 27.42
CA SER A 77 -9.04 -2.53 27.43
C SER A 77 -10.17 -2.64 26.40
N ASN A 78 -10.00 -3.47 25.36
CA ASN A 78 -10.97 -3.62 24.26
C ASN A 78 -11.32 -5.11 24.01
N SER A 79 -11.65 -5.83 25.08
CA SER A 79 -11.89 -7.28 25.04
C SER A 79 -13.14 -7.66 24.24
N GLN A 80 -14.09 -6.74 24.06
CA GLN A 80 -15.33 -7.00 23.32
C GLN A 80 -15.10 -7.15 21.81
N ALA A 81 -14.20 -6.37 21.23
CA ALA A 81 -13.88 -6.42 19.80
C ALA A 81 -13.24 -7.75 19.36
N ILE A 82 -12.69 -8.50 20.33
CA ILE A 82 -11.86 -9.69 20.07
C ILE A 82 -12.41 -10.99 20.68
N SER A 83 -13.59 -10.93 21.30
CA SER A 83 -14.22 -12.01 22.07
C SER A 83 -14.37 -13.35 21.32
N ASN A 84 -14.41 -13.31 19.99
CA ASN A 84 -14.63 -14.48 19.13
C ASN A 84 -13.36 -15.05 18.47
N LEU A 85 -12.17 -14.52 18.79
CA LEU A 85 -10.90 -14.94 18.20
C LEU A 85 -10.16 -15.95 19.06
N GLU A 86 -9.52 -16.93 18.40
CA GLU A 86 -8.65 -17.88 19.07
C GLU A 86 -7.38 -17.20 19.62
N SER A 87 -6.85 -17.72 20.73
CA SER A 87 -5.66 -17.21 21.43
C SER A 87 -4.44 -16.99 20.54
N THR A 88 -4.23 -17.90 19.58
CA THR A 88 -3.12 -17.82 18.63
C THR A 88 -3.33 -16.66 17.66
N LYS A 89 -4.56 -16.41 17.22
CA LYS A 89 -4.88 -15.29 16.33
C LYS A 89 -4.75 -13.94 17.03
N LEU A 90 -5.15 -13.85 18.30
CA LEU A 90 -4.92 -12.66 19.13
C LEU A 90 -3.44 -12.35 19.28
N TYR A 91 -2.65 -13.37 19.60
CA TYR A 91 -1.21 -13.21 19.72
C TYR A 91 -0.56 -12.75 18.41
N LEU A 92 -1.02 -13.29 17.28
CA LEU A 92 -0.57 -12.90 15.95
C LEU A 92 -0.95 -11.44 15.62
N LEU A 93 -2.18 -11.01 15.90
CA LEU A 93 -2.60 -9.60 15.75
C LEU A 93 -1.76 -8.66 16.61
N ALA A 94 -1.39 -9.07 17.82
CA ALA A 94 -0.50 -8.31 18.71
C ALA A 94 0.92 -8.14 18.15
N GLU A 95 1.27 -8.80 17.04
CA GLU A 95 2.54 -8.54 16.36
C GLU A 95 2.48 -7.39 15.34
N LEU A 96 1.30 -6.83 15.07
CA LEU A 96 1.11 -5.61 14.28
C LEU A 96 1.03 -4.38 15.20
N PRO A 97 1.45 -3.18 14.74
CA PRO A 97 1.17 -1.91 15.41
C PRO A 97 -0.32 -1.74 15.68
N ALA A 98 -0.69 -1.04 16.77
CA ALA A 98 -2.10 -0.88 17.15
C ALA A 98 -2.95 -0.29 16.02
N ASP A 99 -2.43 0.75 15.35
CA ASP A 99 -3.11 1.48 14.28
C ASP A 99 -3.33 0.64 13.00
N ASP A 100 -2.49 -0.38 12.78
CA ASP A 100 -2.53 -1.24 11.59
C ASP A 100 -3.50 -2.41 11.75
N ARG A 101 -3.88 -2.75 13.00
CA ARG A 101 -4.70 -3.95 13.30
C ARG A 101 -6.11 -3.84 12.73
N GLU A 102 -6.72 -2.66 12.81
CA GLU A 102 -8.07 -2.43 12.30
C GLU A 102 -8.13 -2.61 10.78
N ASN A 103 -7.18 -1.99 10.07
CA ASN A 103 -7.03 -2.17 8.63
C ASN A 103 -6.81 -3.64 8.26
N PHE A 104 -5.88 -4.32 8.96
CA PHE A 104 -5.63 -5.74 8.73
C PHE A 104 -6.88 -6.61 8.95
N MET A 105 -7.69 -6.30 9.99
CA MET A 105 -8.93 -7.00 10.29
C MET A 105 -10.06 -6.69 9.30
N ASN A 106 -10.08 -5.51 8.69
CA ASN A 106 -11.07 -5.14 7.69
C ASN A 106 -10.77 -5.80 6.33
N GLU A 107 -9.50 -5.92 5.98
CA GLU A 107 -9.05 -6.55 4.72
C GLU A 107 -9.05 -8.08 4.76
N ASN A 108 -9.07 -8.68 5.95
CA ASN A 108 -8.92 -10.11 6.13
C ASN A 108 -10.01 -10.65 7.05
N ASP A 109 -10.65 -11.75 6.65
CA ASP A 109 -11.59 -12.46 7.53
C ASP A 109 -10.84 -13.25 8.62
N VAL A 110 -10.25 -12.52 9.57
CA VAL A 110 -9.41 -13.07 10.63
C VAL A 110 -10.15 -14.12 11.45
N LYS A 111 -11.49 -14.03 11.53
CA LYS A 111 -12.33 -14.98 12.26
C LYS A 111 -12.30 -16.36 11.60
N ASN A 112 -12.39 -16.42 10.28
CA ASN A 112 -12.58 -17.69 9.56
C ASN A 112 -11.31 -18.27 8.92
N ILE A 113 -10.26 -17.46 8.67
CA ILE A 113 -9.01 -17.99 8.09
C ILE A 113 -8.26 -18.93 9.04
N SER A 114 -7.48 -19.86 8.50
CA SER A 114 -6.64 -20.72 9.35
C SER A 114 -5.51 -19.93 10.03
N THR A 115 -4.99 -20.44 11.16
CA THR A 115 -3.80 -19.85 11.81
C THR A 115 -2.58 -19.81 10.87
N ARG A 116 -2.43 -20.81 9.99
CA ARG A 116 -1.35 -20.86 8.99
C ARG A 116 -1.49 -19.73 7.98
N GLU A 117 -2.69 -19.55 7.45
CA GLU A 117 -3.01 -18.50 6.50
C GLU A 117 -2.85 -17.11 7.12
N MET A 118 -3.30 -16.93 8.37
CA MET A 118 -3.12 -15.68 9.11
C MET A 118 -1.65 -15.30 9.29
N LYS A 119 -0.78 -16.28 9.61
CA LYS A 119 0.67 -16.04 9.70
C LYS A 119 1.23 -15.56 8.36
N GLN A 120 0.79 -16.16 7.26
CA GLN A 120 1.23 -15.75 5.92
C GLN A 120 0.76 -14.33 5.60
N LYS A 121 -0.54 -14.04 5.80
CA LYS A 121 -1.11 -12.69 5.61
C LYS A 121 -0.42 -11.63 6.47
N ILE A 122 -0.10 -11.91 7.74
CA ILE A 122 0.66 -10.98 8.60
C ILE A 122 2.08 -10.79 8.10
N LYS A 123 2.72 -11.85 7.62
CA LYS A 123 4.08 -11.75 7.05
C LYS A 123 4.08 -10.87 5.81
N ASP A 124 3.10 -11.04 4.92
CA ASP A 124 2.94 -10.22 3.72
C ASP A 124 2.57 -8.77 4.07
N TYR A 125 1.66 -8.60 5.03
CA TYR A 125 1.30 -7.28 5.57
C TYR A 125 2.50 -6.56 6.18
N LYS A 126 3.34 -7.24 6.96
CA LYS A 126 4.57 -6.64 7.54
C LYS A 126 5.63 -6.32 6.49
N LYS A 127 5.79 -7.19 5.49
CA LYS A 127 6.70 -6.95 4.36
C LYS A 127 6.29 -5.70 3.59
N ASN A 128 4.99 -5.48 3.47
CA ASN A 128 4.44 -4.28 2.86
C ASN A 128 4.54 -3.08 3.85
N SER A 129 4.09 -3.19 5.10
CA SER A 129 3.94 -2.07 6.04
C SER A 129 5.26 -1.48 6.57
N ASN A 130 6.30 -2.28 6.85
CA ASN A 130 7.58 -1.75 7.36
C ASN A 130 8.47 -1.08 6.30
N GLY A 131 8.22 -1.30 5.01
CA GLY A 131 8.94 -0.63 3.91
C GLY A 131 8.13 0.49 3.28
N PHE A 132 6.80 0.34 3.23
CA PHE A 132 5.91 1.23 2.50
C PHE A 132 5.94 2.66 3.03
N TRP A 133 5.73 2.86 4.34
CA TRP A 133 5.68 4.19 4.94
C TRP A 133 7.06 4.82 5.20
N ASN A 134 8.13 4.08 4.93
CA ASN A 134 9.48 4.63 4.85
C ASN A 134 9.80 5.19 3.46
N ILE A 135 9.01 4.82 2.45
CA ILE A 135 9.19 5.20 1.04
C ILE A 135 8.17 6.27 0.64
N VAL A 136 6.95 6.20 1.19
CA VAL A 136 5.82 7.10 0.91
C VAL A 136 5.40 7.78 2.20
N ASP A 137 5.15 9.09 2.14
CA ASP A 137 4.68 9.83 3.30
C ASP A 137 3.19 9.56 3.58
N LYS A 138 2.81 9.59 4.86
CA LYS A 138 1.41 9.51 5.34
C LYS A 138 0.71 10.86 5.46
N ILE A 139 1.44 11.96 5.30
CA ILE A 139 0.88 13.32 5.35
C ILE A 139 1.54 14.11 4.25
N ARG A 140 0.77 14.95 3.55
CA ARG A 140 1.29 15.82 2.51
C ARG A 140 2.28 16.82 3.10
N ASP A 141 3.54 16.72 2.66
CA ASP A 141 4.54 17.77 2.85
C ASP A 141 4.46 18.77 1.69
N ALA A 142 4.21 20.04 2.00
CA ALA A 142 4.13 21.10 1.00
C ALA A 142 5.49 21.75 0.70
N ASN A 143 6.55 21.36 1.41
CA ASN A 143 7.88 21.93 1.24
C ASN A 143 8.54 21.42 -0.04
N LYS A 144 9.34 22.30 -0.65
CA LYS A 144 10.17 21.99 -1.83
C LYS A 144 11.60 21.74 -1.35
N TYR A 145 12.22 20.70 -1.91
CA TYR A 145 13.58 20.30 -1.58
C TYR A 145 14.43 20.27 -2.84
N ASN A 146 15.66 20.77 -2.78
CA ASN A 146 16.62 20.62 -3.87
C ASN A 146 17.36 19.29 -3.67
N ILE A 147 17.17 18.37 -4.60
CA ILE A 147 17.71 17.01 -4.52
C ILE A 147 18.85 16.87 -5.52
N PRO A 148 20.00 16.28 -5.14
CA PRO A 148 21.07 15.99 -6.08
C PRO A 148 20.58 15.09 -7.22
N VAL A 149 20.81 15.51 -8.46
CA VAL A 149 20.25 14.84 -9.64
C VAL A 149 20.83 13.42 -9.81
N ASP A 150 22.04 13.19 -9.31
CA ASP A 150 22.72 11.88 -9.36
C ASP A 150 22.21 10.88 -8.33
N GLU A 151 21.56 11.33 -7.27
CA GLU A 151 20.94 10.43 -6.27
C GLU A 151 19.57 9.91 -6.70
N LEU A 152 18.99 10.49 -7.77
CA LEU A 152 17.67 10.14 -8.26
C LEU A 152 17.68 8.84 -9.06
N LYS A 153 16.77 7.94 -8.70
CA LYS A 153 16.59 6.62 -9.31
C LYS A 153 15.41 6.67 -10.29
N PRO A 154 15.57 6.20 -11.53
CA PRO A 154 14.45 6.11 -12.45
C PRO A 154 13.40 5.12 -11.91
N PHE A 155 12.13 5.43 -12.14
CA PHE A 155 11.06 4.45 -11.96
C PHE A 155 11.38 3.14 -12.71
N PRO A 156 11.18 1.95 -12.11
CA PRO A 156 11.41 0.68 -12.77
C PRO A 156 10.71 0.59 -14.13
N ASN A 157 11.45 0.20 -15.16
CA ASN A 157 10.92 0.04 -16.52
C ASN A 157 10.22 1.30 -17.10
N ASN A 158 10.59 2.51 -16.65
CA ASN A 158 9.98 3.78 -17.11
C ASN A 158 9.81 3.86 -18.64
N THR A 159 10.82 3.46 -19.41
CA THR A 159 10.82 3.54 -20.88
C THR A 159 9.83 2.59 -21.56
N ASP A 160 9.37 1.54 -20.86
CA ASP A 160 8.36 0.61 -21.37
C ASP A 160 6.97 1.25 -21.39
N TYR A 161 6.75 2.18 -20.44
CA TYR A 161 5.50 2.93 -20.29
C TYR A 161 5.54 4.26 -21.04
N PHE A 162 6.62 5.02 -20.85
CA PHE A 162 6.77 6.38 -21.39
C PHE A 162 8.06 6.54 -22.17
N PRO A 163 8.00 6.75 -23.50
CA PRO A 163 9.20 6.91 -24.31
C PRO A 163 9.88 8.25 -24.05
N ASP A 164 11.21 8.24 -24.14
CA ASP A 164 12.04 9.43 -24.07
C ASP A 164 11.74 10.44 -25.18
N MET A 165 11.88 11.73 -24.86
CA MET A 165 11.96 12.78 -25.87
C MET A 165 13.25 12.59 -26.70
N LYS A 166 13.15 12.87 -28.00
CA LYS A 166 14.23 12.68 -28.97
C LYS A 166 14.34 13.86 -29.91
N ARG A 167 15.54 14.06 -30.48
CA ARG A 167 15.83 15.02 -31.57
C ARG A 167 15.40 16.44 -31.19
N ARG A 168 14.78 17.18 -32.13
CA ARG A 168 14.43 18.59 -32.00
C ARG A 168 13.62 18.86 -30.73
N ASN A 169 12.58 18.06 -30.45
CA ASN A 169 11.78 18.21 -29.23
C ASN A 169 12.60 18.11 -27.93
N TYR A 170 13.67 17.32 -27.92
CA TYR A 170 14.54 17.25 -26.74
C TYR A 170 15.49 18.44 -26.67
N ILE A 171 15.98 18.93 -27.82
CA ILE A 171 16.80 20.14 -27.91
C ILE A 171 15.99 21.36 -27.40
N ASP A 172 14.77 21.54 -27.89
CA ASP A 172 13.90 22.65 -27.46
C ASP A 172 13.58 22.55 -25.95
N PHE A 173 13.48 21.32 -25.42
CA PHE A 173 13.27 21.09 -23.99
C PHE A 173 14.52 21.42 -23.15
N LEU A 174 15.72 21.14 -23.66
CA LEU A 174 16.98 21.55 -23.02
C LEU A 174 17.10 23.08 -23.01
N GLU A 175 16.88 23.74 -24.16
CA GLU A 175 16.89 25.20 -24.28
C GLU A 175 15.91 25.85 -23.28
N SER A 176 14.71 25.29 -23.14
CA SER A 176 13.72 25.74 -22.14
C SER A 176 14.22 25.62 -20.70
N ILE A 177 14.89 24.52 -20.34
CA ILE A 177 15.44 24.32 -18.99
C ILE A 177 16.65 25.23 -18.75
N GLU A 178 17.51 25.46 -19.73
CA GLU A 178 18.61 26.43 -19.61
C GLU A 178 18.09 27.85 -19.38
N GLN A 179 17.04 28.23 -20.12
CA GLN A 179 16.50 29.59 -20.06
C GLN A 179 15.68 29.86 -18.79
N TYR A 180 14.86 28.89 -18.38
CA TYR A 180 13.84 29.09 -17.35
C TYR A 180 14.01 28.24 -16.10
N GLY A 181 14.96 27.30 -16.12
CA GLY A 181 15.11 26.29 -15.09
C GLY A 181 13.96 25.28 -15.08
N VAL A 182 13.95 24.43 -14.05
CA VAL A 182 12.88 23.46 -13.83
C VAL A 182 11.70 24.14 -13.12
N LEU A 183 10.74 24.62 -13.92
CA LEU A 183 9.56 25.34 -13.42
C LEU A 183 8.69 24.48 -12.49
N ASN A 184 8.41 23.25 -12.93
CA ASN A 184 7.64 22.29 -12.15
C ASN A 184 8.59 21.38 -11.38
N PRO A 185 8.49 21.29 -10.04
CA PRO A 185 9.25 20.32 -9.26
C PRO A 185 8.94 18.88 -9.66
N ILE A 186 9.91 17.98 -9.48
CA ILE A 186 9.70 16.54 -9.66
C ILE A 186 8.96 15.94 -8.45
N LEU A 187 8.33 14.78 -8.64
CA LEU A 187 7.72 14.03 -7.55
C LEU A 187 8.54 12.76 -7.31
N ILE A 188 8.97 12.54 -6.07
CA ILE A 188 9.86 11.42 -5.70
C ILE A 188 9.40 10.74 -4.42
N THR A 189 9.77 9.48 -4.23
CA THR A 189 9.69 8.78 -2.95
C THR A 189 10.86 9.16 -2.03
N ARG A 190 10.77 8.79 -0.75
CA ARG A 190 11.84 9.00 0.24
C ARG A 190 13.13 8.26 -0.07
N ASP A 191 13.09 7.21 -0.89
CA ASP A 191 14.27 6.49 -1.37
C ASP A 191 14.80 7.01 -2.72
N ASN A 192 14.38 8.22 -3.12
CA ASN A 192 14.77 8.94 -4.33
C ASN A 192 14.31 8.30 -5.65
N THR A 193 13.28 7.43 -5.63
CA THR A 193 12.67 6.94 -6.85
C THR A 193 11.78 8.02 -7.48
N ILE A 194 12.00 8.31 -8.75
CA ILE A 194 11.23 9.31 -9.49
C ILE A 194 9.85 8.76 -9.84
N ILE A 195 8.80 9.42 -9.36
CA ILE A 195 7.40 9.16 -9.72
C ILE A 195 6.97 10.04 -10.89
N SER A 196 7.39 11.30 -10.92
CA SER A 196 7.14 12.20 -12.06
C SER A 196 8.33 13.11 -12.32
N GLY A 197 8.68 13.28 -13.60
CA GLY A 197 9.71 14.22 -14.05
C GLY A 197 10.99 13.63 -14.61
N HIS A 198 10.98 12.37 -15.07
CA HIS A 198 12.16 11.71 -15.65
C HIS A 198 12.86 12.50 -16.75
N GLN A 199 12.11 13.15 -17.64
CA GLN A 199 12.71 13.98 -18.70
C GLN A 199 13.41 15.23 -18.14
N ARG A 200 12.87 15.85 -17.08
CA ARG A 200 13.49 17.01 -16.40
C ARG A 200 14.79 16.59 -15.73
N VAL A 201 14.79 15.45 -15.03
CA VAL A 201 16.00 14.87 -14.42
C VAL A 201 17.06 14.59 -15.49
N ARG A 202 16.66 13.93 -16.58
CA ARG A 202 17.56 13.64 -17.70
C ARG A 202 18.16 14.92 -18.30
N ALA A 203 17.33 15.93 -18.56
CA ALA A 203 17.78 17.23 -19.05
C ALA A 203 18.73 17.93 -18.08
N CYS A 204 18.46 17.90 -16.77
CA CYS A 204 19.39 18.45 -15.78
C CYS A 204 20.74 17.74 -15.80
N LYS A 205 20.78 16.41 -15.97
CA LYS A 205 22.04 15.66 -16.14
C LYS A 205 22.78 16.09 -17.39
N ASP A 206 22.09 16.18 -18.53
CA ASP A 206 22.69 16.55 -19.82
C ASP A 206 23.20 18.02 -19.82
N LEU A 207 22.58 18.90 -19.03
CA LEU A 207 22.98 20.31 -18.86
C LEU A 207 24.00 20.54 -17.73
N GLY A 208 24.36 19.51 -16.96
CA GLY A 208 25.26 19.65 -15.81
C GLY A 208 24.67 20.40 -14.61
N ILE A 209 23.35 20.41 -14.47
CA ILE A 209 22.65 20.98 -13.31
C ILE A 209 22.71 19.99 -12.14
N GLU A 210 23.33 20.39 -11.03
CA GLU A 210 23.63 19.49 -9.90
C GLU A 210 22.41 19.11 -9.06
N THR A 211 21.43 20.02 -8.91
CA THR A 211 20.25 19.81 -8.06
C THR A 211 18.95 20.19 -8.76
N ILE A 212 17.88 19.46 -8.46
CA ILE A 212 16.55 19.69 -9.02
C ILE A 212 15.49 19.84 -7.91
N PRO A 213 14.54 20.79 -8.01
CA PRO A 213 13.47 20.93 -7.02
C PRO A 213 12.53 19.73 -7.06
N ALA A 214 12.19 19.19 -5.89
CA ALA A 214 11.35 18.01 -5.71
C ALA A 214 10.34 18.16 -4.55
N PHE A 215 9.23 17.43 -4.68
CA PHE A 215 8.29 17.11 -3.62
C PHE A 215 8.39 15.63 -3.26
N TYR A 216 8.17 15.31 -1.97
CA TYR A 216 8.00 13.93 -1.55
C TYR A 216 6.57 13.44 -1.78
N PHE A 217 6.45 12.23 -2.30
CA PHE A 217 5.18 11.58 -2.57
C PHE A 217 4.47 11.20 -1.26
N TYR A 218 3.19 11.54 -1.22
CA TYR A 218 2.27 11.27 -0.13
C TYR A 218 1.07 10.49 -0.65
N SER A 219 0.58 9.52 0.14
CA SER A 219 -0.71 8.89 -0.11
C SER A 219 -1.37 8.43 1.18
N GLU A 220 -2.70 8.49 1.22
CA GLU A 220 -3.52 7.82 2.26
C GLU A 220 -3.77 6.35 1.92
N ASN A 221 -3.38 5.91 0.72
CA ASN A 221 -3.62 4.57 0.17
C ASN A 221 -5.08 4.10 0.31
N LYS A 222 -6.06 4.96 -0.02
CA LYS A 222 -7.50 4.70 0.15
C LYS A 222 -8.01 3.43 -0.52
N ASN A 223 -7.31 2.98 -1.56
CA ASN A 223 -7.65 1.78 -2.34
C ASN A 223 -6.90 0.52 -1.87
N ASN A 224 -6.12 0.62 -0.78
CA ASN A 224 -5.32 -0.46 -0.19
C ASN A 224 -4.38 -1.15 -1.21
N TYR A 225 -3.74 -0.36 -2.06
CA TYR A 225 -2.74 -0.88 -3.00
C TYR A 225 -1.49 -1.38 -2.26
N SER A 226 -0.81 -2.37 -2.85
CA SER A 226 0.57 -2.69 -2.45
C SER A 226 1.49 -1.50 -2.76
N LEU A 227 2.71 -1.45 -2.18
CA LEU A 227 3.64 -0.36 -2.49
C LEU A 227 3.90 -0.24 -3.99
N ASN A 228 4.21 -1.37 -4.64
CA ASN A 228 4.51 -1.39 -6.07
C ASN A 228 3.32 -0.90 -6.89
N ASP A 229 2.11 -1.36 -6.56
CA ASP A 229 0.89 -0.96 -7.28
C ASP A 229 0.56 0.51 -7.05
N LEU A 230 0.75 1.03 -5.83
CA LEU A 230 0.55 2.44 -5.51
C LEU A 230 1.53 3.32 -6.30
N LEU A 231 2.82 2.99 -6.26
CA LEU A 231 3.85 3.74 -6.95
C LEU A 231 3.64 3.71 -8.47
N LEU A 232 3.23 2.57 -9.01
CA LEU A 232 2.91 2.41 -10.43
C LEU A 232 1.66 3.21 -10.83
N HIS A 233 0.60 3.14 -10.02
CA HIS A 233 -0.64 3.90 -10.23
C HIS A 233 -0.37 5.40 -10.22
N GLU A 234 0.37 5.90 -9.23
CA GLU A 234 0.75 7.31 -9.16
C GLU A 234 1.68 7.71 -10.31
N PHE A 235 2.65 6.86 -10.67
CA PHE A 235 3.51 7.09 -11.83
C PHE A 235 2.68 7.28 -13.11
N PHE A 236 1.59 6.53 -13.30
CA PHE A 236 0.69 6.76 -14.43
C PHE A 236 -0.10 8.07 -14.31
N ILE A 237 -0.83 8.28 -13.20
CA ILE A 237 -1.67 9.47 -13.01
C ILE A 237 -0.87 10.75 -13.11
N SER A 238 0.28 10.80 -12.45
CA SER A 238 1.20 11.94 -12.44
C SER A 238 1.84 12.25 -13.80
N ASN A 239 1.64 11.39 -14.80
CA ASN A 239 2.11 11.58 -16.17
C ASN A 239 0.95 11.76 -17.18
N PHE A 240 -0.27 11.33 -16.86
CA PHE A 240 -1.45 11.47 -17.74
C PHE A 240 -1.79 12.93 -18.06
N HIS A 241 -1.65 13.82 -17.08
CA HIS A 241 -1.96 15.25 -17.27
C HIS A 241 -0.92 16.04 -18.06
N THR A 242 0.20 15.46 -18.47
CA THR A 242 1.25 16.16 -19.25
C THR A 242 1.21 15.88 -20.75
N ARG A 243 0.24 15.09 -21.22
CA ARG A 243 0.28 14.48 -22.56
C ARG A 243 -0.78 14.99 -23.53
N THR A 244 -1.74 15.77 -23.05
CA THR A 244 -2.74 16.42 -23.89
C THR A 244 -2.44 17.90 -24.03
N SER A 245 -2.90 18.50 -25.12
CA SER A 245 -2.83 19.93 -25.37
C SER A 245 -3.48 20.73 -24.24
N ILE A 246 -4.54 20.19 -23.62
CA ILE A 246 -5.28 20.79 -22.51
C ILE A 246 -4.35 21.14 -21.34
N PHE A 247 -3.25 20.41 -21.14
CA PHE A 247 -2.22 20.78 -20.16
C PHE A 247 -1.66 22.19 -20.38
N TRP A 248 -1.32 22.51 -21.64
CA TRP A 248 -0.77 23.81 -22.00
C TRP A 248 -1.81 24.91 -21.86
N LEU A 249 -3.07 24.64 -22.20
CA LEU A 249 -4.16 25.57 -21.96
C LEU A 249 -4.35 25.86 -20.45
N ALA A 250 -4.35 24.82 -19.62
CA ALA A 250 -4.49 24.97 -18.17
C ALA A 250 -3.30 25.75 -17.57
N SER A 251 -2.08 25.43 -18.00
CA SER A 251 -0.86 26.12 -17.57
C SER A 251 -0.81 27.59 -18.03
N ALA A 252 -1.34 27.88 -19.22
CA ALA A 252 -1.47 29.25 -19.72
C ALA A 252 -2.40 30.08 -18.85
N TRP A 253 -3.53 29.51 -18.42
CA TRP A 253 -4.47 30.18 -17.53
C TRP A 253 -3.92 30.38 -16.13
N ASP A 254 -3.25 29.37 -15.56
CA ASP A 254 -2.64 29.49 -14.24
C ASP A 254 -1.61 30.62 -14.19
N GLU A 255 -0.69 30.67 -15.16
CA GLU A 255 0.30 31.75 -15.28
C GLU A 255 -0.36 33.12 -15.56
N PHE A 256 -1.45 33.17 -16.35
CA PHE A 256 -2.16 34.41 -16.62
C PHE A 256 -2.72 35.07 -15.35
N TYR A 257 -3.33 34.25 -14.48
CA TYR A 257 -4.04 34.73 -13.30
C TYR A 257 -3.15 34.83 -12.06
N PHE A 258 -2.12 33.98 -11.95
CA PHE A 258 -1.37 33.79 -10.72
C PHE A 258 0.16 33.88 -10.89
N GLY A 259 0.66 34.03 -12.13
CA GLY A 259 2.09 33.95 -12.42
C GLY A 259 2.56 34.96 -13.45
N ASP A 260 3.39 34.50 -14.38
CA ASP A 260 4.08 35.31 -15.38
C ASP A 260 3.27 35.41 -16.67
N LYS A 261 2.91 36.64 -17.04
CA LYS A 261 2.10 36.93 -18.23
C LYS A 261 2.81 36.60 -19.54
N GLU A 262 4.15 36.63 -19.58
CA GLU A 262 4.89 36.26 -20.78
C GLU A 262 4.85 34.74 -20.99
N LYS A 263 5.02 33.97 -19.90
CA LYS A 263 4.87 32.50 -19.91
C LYS A 263 3.44 32.06 -20.24
N SER A 264 2.45 32.82 -19.79
CA SER A 264 1.06 32.59 -20.17
C SER A 264 0.88 32.62 -21.70
N LEU A 265 1.50 33.59 -22.38
CA LEU A 265 1.42 33.72 -23.83
C LEU A 265 2.14 32.57 -24.55
N GLU A 266 3.31 32.14 -24.06
CA GLU A 266 4.05 31.00 -24.61
C GLU A 266 3.25 29.69 -24.47
N HIS A 267 2.69 29.42 -23.29
CA HIS A 267 1.84 28.24 -23.06
C HIS A 267 0.57 28.27 -23.92
N MET A 268 -0.02 29.46 -24.11
CA MET A 268 -1.19 29.63 -24.96
C MET A 268 -0.86 29.38 -26.44
N ASP A 269 0.27 29.89 -26.92
CA ASP A 269 0.73 29.66 -28.30
C ASP A 269 0.95 28.17 -28.57
N LYS A 270 1.58 27.47 -27.64
CA LYS A 270 1.81 26.03 -27.72
C LYS A 270 0.52 25.22 -27.76
N PHE A 271 -0.49 25.60 -26.98
CA PHE A 271 -1.81 24.98 -27.07
C PHE A 271 -2.45 25.21 -28.45
N VAL A 272 -2.47 26.45 -28.93
CA VAL A 272 -3.14 26.82 -30.17
C VAL A 272 -2.47 26.19 -31.39
N ASN A 273 -1.14 26.21 -31.46
CA ASN A 273 -0.40 25.84 -32.67
C ASN A 273 0.02 24.37 -32.67
N GLU A 274 0.40 23.81 -31.52
CA GLU A 274 0.90 22.44 -31.42
C GLU A 274 -0.14 21.46 -30.83
N GLY A 275 -1.23 21.97 -30.23
CA GLY A 275 -2.17 21.18 -29.46
C GLY A 275 -2.77 19.99 -30.22
N ALA A 276 -3.25 20.21 -31.44
CA ALA A 276 -3.85 19.15 -32.25
C ALA A 276 -2.84 18.01 -32.58
N ALA A 277 -1.57 18.36 -32.79
CA ALA A 277 -0.52 17.37 -33.05
C ALA A 277 -0.13 16.61 -31.77
N ILE A 278 -0.11 17.30 -30.62
CA ILE A 278 0.11 16.71 -29.29
C ILE A 278 -0.99 15.70 -28.99
N ASP A 279 -2.26 16.09 -29.15
CA ASP A 279 -3.41 15.23 -28.88
C ASP A 279 -3.46 14.03 -29.82
N LYS A 280 -3.24 14.23 -31.12
CA LYS A 280 -3.18 13.11 -32.08
C LYS A 280 -2.09 12.10 -31.71
N LYS A 281 -0.91 12.58 -31.30
CA LYS A 281 0.19 11.70 -30.87
C LYS A 281 -0.17 10.94 -29.59
N PHE A 282 -0.92 11.56 -28.68
CA PHE A 282 -1.44 10.90 -27.50
C PHE A 282 -2.48 9.83 -27.86
N ASP A 283 -3.41 10.14 -28.76
CA ASP A 283 -4.42 9.20 -29.25
C ASP A 283 -3.79 7.97 -29.93
N ASP A 284 -2.80 8.19 -30.80
CA ASP A 284 -2.05 7.12 -31.47
C ASP A 284 -1.32 6.22 -30.45
N TRP A 285 -0.75 6.83 -29.40
CA TRP A 285 -0.11 6.07 -28.31
C TRP A 285 -1.13 5.29 -27.49
N MET A 286 -2.27 5.89 -27.13
CA MET A 286 -3.35 5.24 -26.39
C MET A 286 -3.88 4.01 -27.14
N GLU A 287 -4.03 4.12 -28.46
CA GLU A 287 -4.43 3.00 -29.31
C GLU A 287 -3.38 1.87 -29.30
N GLY A 288 -2.09 2.22 -29.35
CA GLY A 288 -1.00 1.26 -29.20
C GLY A 288 -0.99 0.56 -27.83
N ILE A 289 -1.35 1.26 -26.75
CA ILE A 289 -1.49 0.67 -25.42
C ILE A 289 -2.70 -0.25 -25.34
N ARG A 290 -3.86 0.13 -25.88
CA ARG A 290 -5.05 -0.74 -25.94
C ARG A 290 -4.72 -2.09 -26.57
N GLN A 291 -4.04 -2.05 -27.72
CA GLN A 291 -3.61 -3.29 -28.40
C GLN A 291 -2.65 -4.14 -27.55
N LYS A 292 -1.80 -3.53 -26.71
CA LYS A 292 -0.95 -4.27 -25.76
C LYS A 292 -1.78 -4.88 -24.63
N ILE A 293 -2.73 -4.14 -24.08
CA ILE A 293 -3.64 -4.63 -23.03
C ILE A 293 -4.45 -5.81 -23.56
N ASP A 294 -5.06 -5.69 -24.74
CA ASP A 294 -5.82 -6.76 -25.37
C ASP A 294 -4.98 -8.05 -25.53
N LYS A 295 -3.69 -7.90 -25.88
CA LYS A 295 -2.75 -9.03 -25.95
C LYS A 295 -2.47 -9.63 -24.58
N LEU A 296 -2.20 -8.81 -23.57
CA LEU A 296 -1.95 -9.28 -22.20
C LEU A 296 -3.18 -9.98 -21.61
N GLU A 297 -4.38 -9.47 -21.87
CA GLU A 297 -5.63 -10.10 -21.47
C GLU A 297 -5.83 -11.45 -22.18
N ALA A 298 -5.53 -11.52 -23.48
CA ALA A 298 -5.57 -12.77 -24.23
C ALA A 298 -4.56 -13.81 -23.70
N GLU A 299 -3.34 -13.38 -23.36
CA GLU A 299 -2.29 -14.22 -22.77
C GLU A 299 -2.68 -14.74 -21.38
N ASN A 300 -3.22 -13.87 -20.51
CA ASN A 300 -3.71 -14.26 -19.19
C ASN A 300 -4.90 -15.23 -19.28
N ASN A 301 -5.82 -15.02 -20.22
CA ASN A 301 -6.95 -15.91 -20.46
C ASN A 301 -6.52 -17.28 -21.00
N ASN A 302 -5.38 -17.37 -21.69
CA ASN A 302 -4.82 -18.64 -22.14
C ASN A 302 -4.10 -19.37 -20.99
N LEU A 303 -3.40 -18.64 -20.11
CA LEU A 303 -2.74 -19.20 -18.91
C LEU A 303 -3.74 -19.79 -17.91
N THR A 304 -4.90 -19.16 -17.69
CA THR A 304 -5.98 -19.71 -16.85
C THR A 304 -6.55 -21.00 -17.44
N LYS A 305 -6.82 -21.02 -18.76
CA LYS A 305 -7.31 -22.23 -19.45
C LYS A 305 -6.33 -23.40 -19.40
N GLU A 306 -5.03 -23.15 -19.52
CA GLU A 306 -4.00 -24.20 -19.41
C GLU A 306 -3.90 -24.77 -17.98
N ASN A 307 -4.05 -23.92 -16.96
CA ASN A 307 -4.03 -24.35 -15.56
C ASN A 307 -5.27 -25.19 -15.20
N ASP A 308 -6.46 -24.83 -15.70
CA ASP A 308 -7.69 -25.60 -15.52
C ASP A 308 -7.63 -26.96 -16.25
N THR A 309 -6.99 -27.00 -17.42
CA THR A 309 -6.78 -28.24 -18.19
C THR A 309 -5.76 -29.18 -17.53
N LYS A 310 -4.76 -28.65 -16.80
CA LYS A 310 -3.81 -29.46 -16.02
C LYS A 310 -4.44 -30.01 -14.74
N MET A 311 -5.32 -29.28 -14.06
CA MET A 311 -6.02 -29.78 -12.87
C MET A 311 -7.03 -30.88 -13.20
N SER A 312 -7.73 -30.79 -14.33
CA SER A 312 -8.69 -31.81 -14.78
C SER A 312 -8.08 -33.13 -15.26
N LYS A 313 -6.77 -33.14 -15.58
CA LYS A 313 -6.02 -34.36 -15.98
C LYS A 313 -5.27 -35.03 -14.81
N SER A 314 -5.30 -34.44 -13.62
CA SER A 314 -4.63 -34.95 -12.41
C SER A 314 -5.61 -35.52 -11.37
N CYS A 315 -6.89 -35.67 -11.73
CA CYS A 315 -7.93 -36.33 -10.92
C CYS A 315 -8.25 -37.71 -11.45
#